data_AF-A0AAV6KQS9-F1
#
_entry.id   AF-A0AAV6KQS9-F1
#
_cell.length_a   1.000
_cell.length_b   1.000
_cell.length_c   1.000
_cell.angle_alpha   90.00
_cell.angle_beta   90.00
_cell.angle_gamma   90.00
#
_symmetry.space_group_name_H-M   'P 1'
#
loop_
_entity.id
_entity.type
_entity.pdbx_description
1 polymer ?
#
loop_
_entity_poly.entity_id
_entity_poly.type
_entity_poly.pdbx_seq_one_letter_code
_entity_poly.pdbx_strand_id
1 'polypeptide(L)'
;MWRLKIAEGDGPHLFSTNNFVGRQFWEFDPDAGTPEERAEVEQAREYYKKNNRRGPTSRPWPSSDLLTRMQLKKENKHIDLSLPPVRFGPEEDVNYEGLTTALRKAVRLQCAIQASDGHWPAEHSGPMFLTPALVSFVRTCVY
;
A
#
# COMPACT_ATOMS: atom_id res chain seq x y z
N MET A 1 11.22 2.36 -11.54
CA MET A 1 10.20 1.92 -10.57
C MET A 1 10.00 2.99 -9.52
N TRP A 2 8.77 3.17 -9.02
CA TRP A 2 8.51 4.05 -7.89
C TRP A 2 9.02 3.41 -6.60
N ARG A 3 9.78 4.14 -5.79
CA ARG A 3 10.34 3.69 -4.51
C ARG A 3 9.71 4.48 -3.37
N LEU A 4 9.27 3.76 -2.34
CA LEU A 4 8.78 4.37 -1.11
C LEU A 4 9.98 4.85 -0.27
N LYS A 5 9.95 6.13 0.12
CA LYS A 5 10.91 6.73 1.04
C LYS A 5 10.23 7.02 2.37
N ILE A 6 10.90 6.66 3.47
CA ILE A 6 10.38 6.73 4.84
C ILE A 6 11.35 7.55 5.68
N ALA A 7 10.81 8.52 6.43
CA ALA A 7 11.58 9.37 7.35
C ALA A 7 12.80 10.10 6.73
N GLU A 8 12.79 10.31 5.41
CA GLU A 8 13.82 11.06 4.70
C GLU A 8 13.39 12.52 4.44
N GLY A 9 14.36 13.45 4.46
CA GLY A 9 14.17 14.86 4.12
C GLY A 9 15.48 15.66 4.20
N ASP A 10 15.95 16.15 3.07
CA ASP A 10 17.20 16.93 2.93
C ASP A 10 17.02 18.21 2.10
N GLY A 11 15.79 18.50 1.66
CA GLY A 11 15.47 19.63 0.80
C GLY A 11 15.55 21.00 1.52
N PRO A 12 15.92 22.07 0.81
CA PRO A 12 16.10 23.42 1.38
C PRO A 12 14.83 24.04 1.99
N HIS A 13 13.66 23.47 1.67
CA HIS A 13 12.36 23.92 2.18
C HIS A 13 11.66 22.88 3.06
N LEU A 14 12.40 21.84 3.49
CA LEU A 14 11.90 20.84 4.42
C LEU A 14 12.40 21.14 5.83
N PHE A 15 11.47 21.31 6.76
CA PHE A 15 11.77 21.48 8.18
C PHE A 15 11.06 20.40 8.99
N SER A 16 11.70 19.92 10.05
CA SER A 16 11.14 18.90 10.93
C SER A 16 11.61 19.09 12.37
N THR A 17 10.70 18.85 13.31
CA THR A 17 10.98 18.83 14.75
C THR A 17 11.25 17.42 15.29
N ASN A 18 11.02 16.37 14.49
CA ASN A 18 11.11 14.96 14.89
C ASN A 18 11.92 14.10 13.90
N ASN A 19 12.90 14.70 13.19
CA ASN A 19 13.70 14.03 12.16
C ASN A 19 12.87 13.29 11.08
N PHE A 20 11.74 13.88 10.66
CA PHE A 20 10.86 13.39 9.61
C PHE A 20 10.17 12.05 9.92
N VAL A 21 10.19 11.58 11.17
CA VAL A 21 9.45 10.38 11.57
C VAL A 21 7.96 10.51 11.20
N GLY A 22 7.41 9.50 10.53
CA GLY A 22 6.05 9.48 10.00
C GLY A 22 5.91 10.06 8.59
N ARG A 23 6.96 10.64 8.01
CA ARG A 23 6.96 11.13 6.63
C ARG A 23 7.12 9.97 5.65
N GLN A 24 6.28 9.97 4.63
CA GLN A 24 6.39 9.07 3.48
C GLN A 24 6.28 9.86 2.18
N PHE A 25 7.04 9.48 1.16
CA PHE A 25 6.90 10.00 -0.21
C PHE A 25 7.41 9.00 -1.24
N TRP A 26 7.10 9.24 -2.51
CA TRP A 26 7.49 8.39 -3.63
C TRP A 26 8.53 9.09 -4.50
N GLU A 27 9.60 8.37 -4.83
CA GLU A 27 10.63 8.81 -5.77
C GLU A 27 10.68 7.84 -6.95
N PHE A 28 10.78 8.35 -8.18
CA PHE A 28 10.93 7.49 -9.35
C PHE A 28 12.40 7.26 -9.65
N ASP A 29 12.79 5.99 -9.70
CA ASP A 29 14.14 5.56 -10.07
C ASP A 29 14.06 4.62 -11.28
N PRO A 30 14.59 5.00 -12.47
CA PRO A 30 14.49 4.18 -13.69
C PRO A 30 15.23 2.83 -13.58
N ASP A 31 16.24 2.74 -12.72
CA ASP A 31 17.11 1.57 -12.57
C ASP A 31 16.70 0.69 -11.38
N ALA A 32 15.83 1.18 -10.50
CA ALA A 32 15.30 0.40 -9.39
C ALA A 32 14.49 -0.84 -9.80
N GLY A 33 14.62 -1.89 -9.00
CA GLY A 33 13.83 -3.12 -9.02
C GLY A 33 14.29 -4.15 -10.04
N THR A 34 14.15 -5.43 -9.71
CA THR A 34 14.45 -6.52 -10.64
C THR A 34 13.40 -6.62 -11.76
N PRO A 35 13.67 -7.31 -12.88
CA PRO A 35 12.67 -7.53 -13.93
C PRO A 35 11.36 -8.14 -13.40
N GLU A 36 11.45 -9.07 -12.45
CA GLU A 36 10.31 -9.72 -11.81
C GLU A 36 9.48 -8.72 -11.00
N GLU A 37 10.13 -7.87 -10.21
CA GLU A 37 9.46 -6.83 -9.41
C GLU A 37 8.74 -5.83 -10.30
N ARG A 38 9.39 -5.42 -11.39
CA ARG A 38 8.77 -4.53 -12.38
C ARG A 38 7.55 -5.19 -13.03
N ALA A 39 7.61 -6.49 -13.29
CA ALA A 39 6.50 -7.25 -13.84
C ALA A 39 5.32 -7.37 -12.84
N GLU A 40 5.59 -7.61 -11.55
CA GLU A 40 4.57 -7.63 -10.50
C GLU A 40 3.86 -6.26 -10.37
N VAL A 41 4.62 -5.17 -10.42
CA VAL A 41 4.08 -3.80 -10.38
C VAL A 41 3.21 -3.52 -11.60
N GLU A 42 3.63 -3.90 -12.80
CA GLU A 42 2.81 -3.70 -14.01
C GLU A 42 1.57 -4.60 -13.99
N GLN A 43 1.68 -5.84 -13.47
CA GLN A 43 0.52 -6.71 -13.27
C GLN A 43 -0.51 -6.08 -12.31
N ALA A 44 -0.06 -5.51 -11.19
CA ALA A 44 -0.91 -4.79 -10.25
C ALA A 44 -1.59 -3.58 -10.92
N ARG A 45 -0.85 -2.85 -11.76
CA ARG A 45 -1.36 -1.71 -12.52
C ARG A 45 -2.41 -2.13 -13.55
N GLU A 46 -2.18 -3.22 -14.29
CA GLU A 46 -3.13 -3.79 -15.25
C GLU A 46 -4.39 -4.31 -14.56
N TYR A 47 -4.24 -4.98 -13.41
CA TYR A 47 -5.36 -5.40 -12.58
C TYR A 47 -6.21 -4.20 -12.15
N TYR A 48 -5.58 -3.11 -11.70
CA TYR A 48 -6.28 -1.88 -11.36
C TYR A 48 -7.01 -1.30 -12.57
N LYS A 49 -6.35 -1.12 -13.73
CA LYS A 49 -6.96 -0.58 -14.96
C LYS A 49 -8.23 -1.35 -15.37
N LYS A 50 -8.18 -2.68 -15.33
CA LYS A 50 -9.30 -3.56 -15.71
C LYS A 50 -10.47 -3.47 -14.75
N ASN A 51 -10.21 -3.28 -13.46
CA ASN A 51 -11.23 -3.34 -12.43
C ASN A 51 -11.78 -1.97 -12.05
N ASN A 52 -11.00 -0.87 -12.13
CA ASN A 52 -11.29 0.51 -11.64
C ASN A 52 -12.59 1.18 -12.15
N ARG A 53 -13.38 0.52 -13.00
CA ARG A 53 -14.62 1.05 -13.60
C ARG A 53 -15.88 0.28 -13.21
N ARG A 54 -15.80 -0.70 -12.30
CA ARG A 54 -16.94 -1.50 -11.84
C ARG A 54 -17.56 -0.87 -10.58
N GLY A 55 -18.83 -0.44 -10.67
CA GLY A 55 -19.56 0.33 -9.65
C GLY A 55 -20.09 -0.47 -8.43
N PRO A 56 -21.23 -0.07 -7.84
CA PRO A 56 -21.36 0.40 -6.45
C PRO A 56 -21.14 -0.63 -5.32
N THR A 57 -21.04 -1.92 -5.61
CA THR A 57 -20.84 -3.00 -4.63
C THR A 57 -19.88 -4.10 -5.09
N SER A 58 -18.97 -3.83 -6.04
CA SER A 58 -17.96 -4.80 -6.51
C SER A 58 -16.59 -4.12 -6.73
N ARG A 59 -16.00 -3.58 -5.64
CA ARG A 59 -15.10 -2.41 -5.67
C ARG A 59 -13.62 -2.72 -5.97
N PRO A 60 -12.99 -1.96 -6.89
CA PRO A 60 -11.63 -1.44 -6.77
C PRO A 60 -11.69 -0.18 -5.91
N TRP A 61 -11.13 -0.24 -4.72
CA TRP A 61 -10.95 0.95 -3.89
C TRP A 61 -9.82 1.79 -4.48
N PRO A 62 -9.98 3.12 -4.55
CA PRO A 62 -8.92 4.00 -5.04
C PRO A 62 -7.71 4.04 -4.13
N SER A 63 -7.87 3.64 -2.86
CA SER A 63 -6.84 3.70 -1.84
C SER A 63 -6.20 2.34 -1.53
N SER A 64 -5.88 1.57 -2.57
CA SER A 64 -5.12 0.36 -2.29
C SER A 64 -3.67 0.77 -2.09
N ASP A 65 -3.19 0.74 -0.85
CA ASP A 65 -1.77 0.78 -0.50
C ASP A 65 -1.02 -0.44 -1.07
N LEU A 66 -1.46 -1.04 -2.17
CA LEU A 66 -0.95 -2.29 -2.72
C LEU A 66 0.54 -2.15 -3.04
N LEU A 67 0.93 -1.07 -3.73
CA LEU A 67 2.33 -0.82 -4.05
C LEU A 67 3.16 -0.58 -2.80
N THR A 68 2.64 0.18 -1.83
CA THR A 68 3.26 0.40 -0.51
C THR A 68 3.47 -0.93 0.23
N ARG A 69 2.41 -1.75 0.33
CA ARG A 69 2.41 -3.05 1.02
C ARG A 69 3.31 -4.06 0.34
N MET A 70 3.45 -4.02 -0.98
CA MET A 70 4.39 -4.86 -1.72
C MET A 70 5.83 -4.56 -1.28
N GLN A 71 6.22 -3.29 -1.21
CA GLN A 71 7.57 -2.89 -0.78
C GLN A 71 7.82 -3.18 0.71
N LEU A 72 6.88 -2.82 1.58
CA LEU A 72 7.03 -3.04 3.03
C LEU A 72 7.08 -4.53 3.38
N LYS A 73 6.26 -5.39 2.75
CA LYS A 73 6.34 -6.84 2.98
C LYS A 73 7.66 -7.44 2.52
N LYS A 74 8.24 -6.90 1.45
CA LYS A 74 9.56 -7.29 0.96
C LYS A 74 10.65 -6.91 1.96
N GLU A 75 10.60 -5.69 2.50
CA GLU A 75 11.52 -5.22 3.54
C GLU A 75 11.37 -6.06 4.82
N ASN A 76 10.12 -6.34 5.22
CA ASN A 76 9.77 -7.13 6.39
C ASN A 76 9.60 -8.62 6.10
N LYS A 77 10.39 -9.19 5.18
CA LYS A 77 10.30 -10.61 4.76
C LYS A 77 10.45 -11.64 5.89
N HIS A 78 10.96 -11.22 7.05
CA HIS A 78 11.10 -12.04 8.24
C HIS A 78 9.75 -12.32 8.94
N ILE A 79 8.69 -11.58 8.59
CA ILE A 79 7.35 -11.81 9.12
C ILE A 79 6.62 -12.89 8.31
N ASP A 80 6.29 -13.98 8.98
CA ASP A 80 5.61 -15.13 8.35
C ASP A 80 4.12 -14.87 8.07
N LEU A 81 3.77 -14.67 6.80
CA LEU A 81 2.40 -14.47 6.33
C LEU A 81 1.70 -15.75 5.82
N SER A 82 2.29 -16.94 6.03
CA SER A 82 1.78 -18.23 5.52
C SER A 82 0.47 -18.71 6.17
N LEU A 83 0.10 -18.16 7.33
CA LEU A 83 -1.15 -18.51 8.01
C LEU A 83 -2.34 -18.39 7.04
N PRO A 84 -3.28 -19.36 7.00
CA PRO A 84 -4.43 -19.28 6.12
C PRO A 84 -5.40 -18.17 6.55
N PRO A 85 -6.10 -17.52 5.60
CA PRO A 85 -7.17 -16.60 5.96
C PRO A 85 -8.36 -17.39 6.55
N VAL A 86 -8.84 -16.97 7.71
CA VAL A 86 -10.06 -17.52 8.33
C VAL A 86 -11.18 -16.50 8.15
N ARG A 87 -12.33 -16.96 7.65
CA ARG A 87 -13.54 -16.16 7.49
C ARG A 87 -14.71 -16.99 7.96
N PHE A 88 -15.46 -16.46 8.92
CA PHE A 88 -16.69 -17.10 9.39
C PHE A 88 -17.85 -16.73 8.46
N GLY A 89 -18.73 -17.68 8.18
CA GLY A 89 -19.99 -17.45 7.49
C GLY A 89 -20.98 -16.60 8.32
N PRO A 90 -22.06 -16.08 7.71
CA PRO A 90 -23.05 -15.24 8.41
C PRO A 90 -23.74 -15.94 9.59
N GLU A 91 -23.93 -17.26 9.51
CA GLU A 91 -24.60 -18.10 10.52
C GLU A 91 -23.62 -19.05 11.23
N GLU A 92 -22.32 -18.90 10.98
CA GLU A 92 -21.30 -19.77 11.58
C GLU A 92 -20.88 -19.22 12.95
N ASP A 93 -20.96 -20.07 13.97
CA ASP A 93 -20.48 -19.70 15.31
C ASP A 93 -18.97 -19.49 15.33
N VAL A 94 -18.56 -18.33 15.86
CA VAL A 94 -17.15 -17.99 16.03
C VAL A 94 -16.53 -18.89 17.10
N ASN A 95 -15.63 -19.78 16.69
CA ASN A 95 -14.86 -20.60 17.61
C ASN A 95 -13.51 -19.96 17.97
N TYR A 96 -12.97 -20.35 19.12
CA TYR A 96 -11.75 -19.78 19.69
C TYR A 96 -10.51 -19.99 18.81
N GLU A 97 -10.36 -21.16 18.19
CA GLU A 97 -9.19 -21.50 17.36
C GLU A 97 -9.18 -20.69 16.06
N GLY A 98 -10.32 -20.60 15.39
CA GLY A 98 -10.50 -19.79 14.19
C GLY A 98 -10.26 -18.30 14.47
N LEU A 99 -10.79 -17.79 15.59
CA LEU A 99 -10.58 -16.40 16.01
C LEU A 99 -9.10 -16.12 16.31
N THR A 100 -8.45 -17.02 17.03
CA THR A 100 -7.02 -16.91 17.36
C THR A 100 -6.16 -16.90 16.10
N THR A 101 -6.47 -17.77 15.13
CA THR A 101 -5.77 -17.84 13.84
C THR A 101 -5.98 -16.57 13.02
N ALA A 102 -7.23 -16.08 12.95
CA ALA A 102 -7.56 -14.83 12.27
C ALA A 102 -6.81 -13.63 12.87
N LEU A 103 -6.82 -13.49 14.19
CA LEU A 103 -6.14 -12.41 14.91
C LEU A 103 -4.63 -12.48 14.73
N ARG A 104 -4.04 -13.67 14.87
CA ARG A 104 -2.60 -13.86 14.66
C ARG A 104 -2.20 -13.46 13.24
N LYS A 105 -2.97 -13.86 12.23
CA LYS A 105 -2.72 -13.44 10.85
C LYS A 105 -2.85 -11.93 10.66
N ALA A 106 -3.85 -11.30 11.28
CA ALA A 106 -4.06 -9.85 11.21
C ALA A 106 -2.89 -9.07 11.83
N VAL A 107 -2.43 -9.48 13.02
CA VAL A 107 -1.27 -8.88 13.69
C VAL A 107 -0.01 -9.03 12.85
N ARG A 108 0.26 -10.23 12.32
CA ARG A 108 1.42 -10.46 11.44
C ARG A 108 1.35 -9.61 10.18
N LEU A 109 0.17 -9.46 9.57
CA LEU A 109 0.00 -8.56 8.43
C LEU A 109 0.35 -7.13 8.80
N GLN A 110 -0.11 -6.63 9.95
CA GLN A 110 0.21 -5.28 10.42
C GLN A 110 1.71 -5.09 10.64
N CYS A 111 2.38 -6.04 11.30
CA CYS A 111 3.83 -6.00 11.46
C CYS A 111 4.56 -5.99 10.10
N ALA A 112 4.12 -6.80 9.13
CA ALA A 112 4.74 -6.87 7.81
C ALA A 112 4.60 -5.58 6.99
N ILE A 113 3.64 -4.71 7.32
CA ILE A 113 3.43 -3.43 6.64
C ILE A 113 3.81 -2.22 7.50
N GLN A 114 4.58 -2.43 8.58
CA GLN A 114 5.14 -1.35 9.39
C GLN A 114 6.37 -0.78 8.67
N ALA A 115 6.50 0.55 8.65
CA ALA A 115 7.67 1.24 8.13
C ALA A 115 8.87 1.15 9.09
N SER A 116 10.07 1.44 8.57
CA SER A 116 11.33 1.34 9.31
C SER A 116 11.44 2.27 10.53
N ASP A 117 10.72 3.39 10.54
CA ASP A 117 10.62 4.33 11.67
C ASP A 117 9.47 3.98 12.64
N GLY A 118 8.78 2.85 12.40
CA GLY A 118 7.72 2.32 13.25
C GLY A 118 6.30 2.80 12.93
N HIS A 119 6.11 3.74 11.99
CA HIS A 119 4.75 4.14 11.61
C HIS A 119 4.10 3.12 10.65
N TRP A 120 2.80 3.28 10.41
CA TRP A 120 2.08 2.51 9.39
C TRP A 120 1.78 3.43 8.21
N PRO A 121 2.51 3.27 7.09
CA PRO A 121 2.27 4.06 5.89
C PRO A 121 0.87 3.79 5.38
N ALA A 122 0.08 4.85 5.26
CA ALA A 122 -1.27 4.77 4.74
C ALA A 122 -1.47 5.87 3.72
N GLU A 123 -2.07 5.53 2.59
CA GLU A 123 -2.65 6.52 1.71
C GLU A 123 -3.96 7.01 2.33
N HIS A 124 -3.95 8.23 2.85
CA HIS A 124 -5.18 8.89 3.28
C HIS A 124 -5.85 9.56 2.08
N SER A 125 -6.46 8.76 1.19
CA SER A 125 -7.31 9.32 0.13
C SER A 125 -8.61 9.81 0.75
N GLY A 126 -8.85 11.12 0.71
CA GLY A 126 -10.17 11.68 0.95
C GLY A 126 -11.16 11.29 -0.16
N PRO A 127 -12.37 11.86 -0.18
CA PRO A 127 -13.27 11.65 -1.30
C PRO A 127 -12.58 12.07 -2.61
N MET A 128 -12.57 11.18 -3.58
CA MET A 128 -11.78 11.25 -4.81
C MET A 128 -12.17 12.36 -5.80
N PHE A 129 -12.78 13.47 -5.38
CA PHE A 129 -13.08 14.58 -6.29
C PHE A 129 -11.80 15.27 -6.83
N LEU A 130 -10.67 15.17 -6.12
CA LEU A 130 -9.39 15.76 -6.56
C LEU A 130 -8.64 14.90 -7.59
N THR A 131 -8.77 13.57 -7.53
CA THR A 131 -7.99 12.65 -8.36
C THR A 131 -8.26 12.79 -9.87
N PRO A 132 -9.51 12.89 -10.34
CA PRO A 132 -9.80 13.12 -11.76
C PRO A 132 -9.24 14.44 -12.31
N ALA A 133 -9.29 15.51 -11.51
CA ALA A 133 -8.74 16.81 -11.88
C ALA A 133 -7.21 16.74 -12.02
N LEU A 134 -6.52 16.09 -11.06
CA LEU A 134 -5.08 15.91 -11.09
C LEU A 134 -4.61 15.10 -12.31
N VAL A 135 -5.28 13.99 -12.63
CA VAL A 135 -4.94 13.17 -13.81
C VAL A 135 -5.15 13.93 -15.12
N SER A 136 -6.19 14.77 -15.18
CA SER A 136 -6.46 15.60 -16.35
C SER A 136 -5.41 16.70 -16.52
N PHE A 137 -5.05 17.38 -15.42
CA PHE A 137 -4.03 18.42 -15.40
C PHE A 137 -2.65 17.90 -15.84
N VAL A 138 -2.20 16.78 -15.28
CA VAL A 138 -0.91 16.16 -15.66
C VAL A 138 -0.92 15.73 -17.13
N ARG A 139 -2.05 15.26 -17.67
CA ARG A 139 -2.15 14.94 -19.11
C ARG A 139 -2.06 16.16 -20.01
N THR A 140 -2.62 17.30 -19.61
CA THR A 140 -2.57 18.54 -20.40
C THR A 140 -1.24 19.27 -20.30
N CYS A 141 -0.46 19.07 -19.23
CA CYS A 141 0.84 19.72 -19.04
C CYS A 141 2.04 18.94 -19.62
N VAL A 142 1.80 17.77 -20.22
CA VAL A 142 2.84 16.92 -20.86
C VAL A 142 2.74 16.98 -22.40
N TYR A 143 2.07 18.01 -22.92
CA TYR A 143 2.11 18.39 -24.34
C TYR A 143 2.52 19.85 -24.48
#